data_AF-W7E0J5-F1
#
_entry.id   AF-W7E0J5-F1
#
_cell.length_a   1.000
_cell.length_b   1.000
_cell.length_c   1.000
_cell.angle_alpha   90.00
_cell.angle_beta   90.00
_cell.angle_gamma   90.00
#
_symmetry.space_group_name_H-M   'P 1'
#
loop_
_entity.id
_entity.type
_entity.pdbx_description
1 polymer ?
#
loop_
_entity_poly.entity_id
_entity_poly.type
_entity_poly.pdbx_seq_one_letter_code
_entity_poly.pdbx_strand_id
1 'polypeptide(L)'
;MTLNHSFYKFAYLFFICNLLVACSQSQKNVAVIDKVQTNYNDAFTLNEQYINGQYGQPDPASFERLKRYRYEAYQALMEFRGQYNKRNPIPKVSEDNAKIKINQYVSYLNALGATSATKNTFTGF
;
A
#
# COMPACT_ATOMS: atom_id res chain seq x y z
N MET A 1 24.24 -47.61 -21.96
CA MET A 1 23.68 -46.25 -21.92
C MET A 1 23.81 -45.72 -20.49
N THR A 2 24.90 -45.05 -20.19
CA THR A 2 25.14 -44.40 -18.89
C THR A 2 24.51 -43.01 -18.92
N LEU A 3 23.37 -42.87 -18.25
CA LEU A 3 22.69 -41.60 -18.07
C LEU A 3 23.56 -40.67 -17.20
N ASN A 4 23.96 -39.55 -17.79
CA ASN A 4 24.79 -38.50 -17.19
C ASN A 4 24.22 -37.99 -15.84
N HIS A 5 24.69 -38.54 -14.73
CA HIS A 5 24.39 -38.04 -13.37
C HIS A 5 24.82 -36.57 -13.14
N SER A 6 25.74 -36.04 -13.95
CA SER A 6 26.19 -34.65 -13.86
C SER A 6 25.10 -33.65 -14.26
N PHE A 7 24.27 -33.97 -15.27
CA PHE A 7 23.21 -33.08 -15.77
C PHE A 7 22.09 -32.85 -14.73
N TYR A 8 21.74 -33.87 -13.95
CA TYR A 8 20.70 -33.77 -12.93
C TYR A 8 21.07 -32.85 -11.77
N LYS A 9 22.36 -32.80 -11.38
CA LYS A 9 22.82 -31.90 -10.30
C LYS A 9 22.73 -30.42 -10.71
N PHE A 10 23.08 -30.10 -11.96
CA PHE A 10 22.96 -28.73 -12.47
C PHE A 10 21.50 -28.29 -12.61
N ALA A 11 20.61 -29.16 -13.09
CA ALA A 11 19.18 -28.87 -13.20
C ALA A 11 18.52 -28.67 -11.82
N TYR A 12 18.91 -29.48 -10.82
CA TYR A 12 18.37 -29.37 -9.45
C TYR A 12 18.83 -28.07 -8.76
N LEU A 13 20.09 -27.67 -8.94
CA LEU A 13 20.60 -26.40 -8.41
C LEU A 13 19.89 -25.19 -9.04
N PHE A 14 19.66 -25.23 -10.35
CA PHE A 14 18.92 -24.19 -11.07
C PHE A 14 17.46 -24.08 -10.59
N PHE A 15 16.80 -25.22 -10.33
CA PHE A 15 15.41 -25.26 -9.86
C PHE A 15 15.26 -24.65 -8.45
N ILE A 16 16.20 -24.94 -7.54
CA ILE A 16 16.20 -24.38 -6.18
C ILE A 16 16.42 -22.86 -6.23
N CYS A 17 17.35 -22.35 -7.04
CA CYS A 17 17.60 -20.92 -7.17
C CYS A 17 16.37 -20.14 -7.68
N ASN A 18 15.65 -20.67 -8.69
CA ASN A 18 14.45 -20.01 -9.21
C ASN A 18 13.29 -19.98 -8.20
N LEU A 19 13.18 -21.02 -7.34
CA LEU A 19 12.16 -21.08 -6.30
C LEU A 19 12.41 -20.06 -5.18
N LEU A 20 13.68 -19.87 -4.78
CA LEU A 20 14.07 -18.92 -3.74
C LEU A 20 13.87 -17.45 -4.17
N VAL A 21 14.18 -17.12 -5.43
CA VAL A 21 13.99 -15.77 -5.96
C VAL A 21 12.50 -15.39 -5.99
N ALA A 22 11.64 -16.29 -6.45
CA ALA A 22 10.18 -16.06 -6.47
C ALA A 22 9.60 -15.90 -5.04
N CYS A 23 10.10 -16.67 -4.08
CA CYS A 23 9.66 -16.56 -2.68
C CYS A 23 10.04 -15.19 -2.07
N SER A 24 11.28 -14.72 -2.31
CA SER A 24 11.75 -13.43 -1.81
C SER A 24 11.01 -12.22 -2.39
N GLN A 25 10.64 -12.27 -3.69
CA GLN A 25 9.90 -11.20 -4.34
C GLN A 25 8.45 -11.14 -3.84
N SER A 26 7.82 -12.30 -3.62
CA SER A 26 6.47 -12.38 -3.07
C SER A 26 6.39 -11.73 -1.68
N GLN A 27 7.36 -11.99 -0.80
CA GLN A 27 7.39 -11.38 0.55
C GLN A 27 7.57 -9.86 0.49
N LYS A 28 8.46 -9.36 -0.37
CA LYS A 28 8.65 -7.91 -0.55
C LYS A 28 7.38 -7.23 -1.05
N ASN A 29 6.71 -7.82 -2.05
CA ASN A 29 5.47 -7.28 -2.59
C ASN A 29 4.36 -7.21 -1.53
N VAL A 30 4.22 -8.24 -0.70
CA VAL A 30 3.25 -8.26 0.42
C VAL A 30 3.55 -7.15 1.42
N ALA A 31 4.81 -6.99 1.84
CA ALA A 31 5.18 -5.96 2.80
C ALA A 31 4.89 -4.53 2.30
N VAL A 32 5.11 -4.26 1.00
CA VAL A 32 4.78 -2.96 0.40
C VAL A 32 3.25 -2.75 0.37
N ILE A 33 2.49 -3.78 -0.01
CA ILE A 33 1.02 -3.73 0.00
C ILE A 33 0.48 -3.43 1.39
N ASP A 34 0.96 -4.16 2.39
CA ASP A 34 0.53 -4.00 3.78
C ASP A 34 0.81 -2.58 4.28
N LYS A 35 2.00 -2.03 3.98
CA LYS A 35 2.34 -0.65 4.37
C LYS A 35 1.39 0.38 3.75
N VAL A 36 1.10 0.29 2.45
CA VAL A 36 0.19 1.24 1.78
C VAL A 36 -1.24 1.08 2.31
N GLN A 37 -1.67 -0.15 2.61
CA GLN A 37 -2.97 -0.43 3.21
C GLN A 37 -3.08 0.12 4.65
N THR A 38 -2.03 -0.01 5.47
CA THR A 38 -1.98 0.58 6.80
C THR A 38 -2.13 2.10 6.73
N ASN A 39 -1.40 2.78 5.83
CA ASN A 39 -1.54 4.23 5.66
C ASN A 39 -2.98 4.65 5.29
N TYR A 40 -3.67 3.86 4.44
CA TYR A 40 -5.07 4.11 4.13
C TYR A 40 -5.98 3.89 5.34
N ASN A 41 -5.77 2.80 6.09
CA ASN A 41 -6.56 2.49 7.28
C ASN A 41 -6.39 3.56 8.37
N ASP A 42 -5.17 4.06 8.57
CA ASP A 42 -4.90 5.15 9.51
C ASP A 42 -5.64 6.43 9.11
N ALA A 43 -5.62 6.78 7.82
CA ALA A 43 -6.38 7.91 7.28
C ALA A 43 -7.90 7.70 7.42
N PHE A 44 -8.38 6.47 7.23
CA PHE A 44 -9.78 6.12 7.44
C PHE A 44 -10.19 6.28 8.91
N THR A 45 -9.39 5.77 9.84
CA THR A 45 -9.63 5.97 11.29
C THR A 45 -9.66 7.44 11.65
N LEU A 46 -8.72 8.24 11.13
CA LEU A 46 -8.69 9.70 11.37
C LEU A 46 -9.96 10.40 10.86
N ASN A 47 -10.48 9.98 9.71
CA ASN A 47 -11.77 10.47 9.21
C ASN A 47 -12.95 10.10 10.11
N GLU A 48 -13.01 8.86 10.59
CA GLU A 48 -14.08 8.46 11.52
C GLU A 48 -14.00 9.29 12.82
N GLN A 49 -12.79 9.56 13.33
CA GLN A 49 -12.59 10.43 14.49
C GLN A 49 -13.08 11.87 14.22
N TYR A 50 -12.81 12.41 13.03
CA TYR A 50 -13.31 13.71 12.60
C TYR A 50 -14.85 13.76 12.51
N ILE A 51 -15.47 12.79 11.83
CA ILE A 51 -16.93 12.72 11.68
C ILE A 51 -17.62 12.58 13.05
N ASN A 52 -17.00 11.85 13.99
CA ASN A 52 -17.48 11.69 15.35
C ASN A 52 -17.21 12.90 16.27
N GLY A 53 -16.65 13.98 15.74
CA GLY A 53 -16.45 15.24 16.47
C GLY A 53 -15.29 15.24 17.47
N GLN A 54 -14.33 14.32 17.34
CA GLN A 54 -13.16 14.26 18.24
C GLN A 54 -12.24 15.50 18.11
N TYR A 55 -12.39 16.27 17.04
CA TYR A 55 -11.59 17.46 16.73
C TYR A 55 -12.43 18.75 16.75
N GLY A 56 -13.58 18.73 17.41
CA GLY A 56 -14.57 19.80 17.38
C GLY A 56 -15.75 19.47 16.45
N GLN A 57 -16.65 20.42 16.27
CA GLN A 57 -17.84 20.20 15.44
C GLN A 57 -17.41 20.07 13.96
N PRO A 58 -17.67 18.92 13.31
CA PRO A 58 -17.27 18.73 11.93
C PRO A 58 -18.08 19.64 11.00
N ASP A 59 -17.42 20.23 10.00
CA ASP A 59 -18.07 21.05 8.98
C ASP A 59 -18.84 20.15 7.99
N PRO A 60 -20.18 20.23 7.90
CA PRO A 60 -20.95 19.42 6.94
C PRO A 60 -20.55 19.67 5.48
N ALA A 61 -20.09 20.88 5.13
CA ALA A 61 -19.64 21.21 3.78
C ALA A 61 -18.34 20.47 3.40
N SER A 62 -17.60 19.98 4.39
CA SER A 62 -16.37 19.20 4.17
C SER A 62 -16.63 17.73 3.82
N PHE A 63 -17.81 17.19 4.15
CA PHE A 63 -18.13 15.75 4.03
C PHE A 63 -18.14 15.24 2.59
N GLU A 64 -18.71 15.98 1.65
CA GLU A 64 -18.72 15.56 0.24
C GLU A 64 -17.30 15.49 -0.34
N ARG A 65 -16.44 16.43 0.05
CA ARG A 65 -15.02 16.40 -0.35
C ARG A 65 -14.28 15.25 0.32
N LEU A 66 -14.51 15.00 1.61
CA LEU A 66 -13.93 13.85 2.33
C LEU A 66 -14.34 12.53 1.68
N LYS A 67 -15.61 12.37 1.34
CA LYS A 67 -16.15 11.20 0.64
C LYS A 67 -15.44 10.97 -0.69
N ARG A 68 -15.22 12.04 -1.47
CA ARG A 68 -14.48 11.97 -2.74
C ARG A 68 -13.03 11.55 -2.53
N TYR A 69 -12.28 12.22 -1.64
CA TYR A 69 -10.87 11.87 -1.40
C TYR A 69 -10.71 10.46 -0.84
N ARG A 70 -11.60 10.04 0.07
CA ARG A 70 -11.64 8.66 0.57
C ARG A 70 -11.85 7.66 -0.56
N TYR A 71 -12.81 7.93 -1.45
CA TYR A 71 -13.08 7.06 -2.60
C TYR A 71 -11.90 6.98 -3.56
N GLU A 72 -11.29 8.12 -3.91
CA GLU A 72 -10.10 8.16 -4.78
C GLU A 72 -8.92 7.39 -4.17
N ALA A 73 -8.66 7.55 -2.87
CA ALA A 73 -7.63 6.80 -2.16
C ALA A 73 -7.93 5.29 -2.13
N TYR A 74 -9.19 4.91 -1.92
CA TYR A 74 -9.61 3.50 -1.95
C TYR A 74 -9.44 2.88 -3.34
N GLN A 75 -9.88 3.57 -4.39
CA GLN A 75 -9.73 3.09 -5.78
C GLN A 75 -8.26 2.88 -6.13
N ALA A 76 -7.40 3.86 -5.83
CA ALA A 76 -5.97 3.76 -6.09
C ALA A 76 -5.31 2.61 -5.30
N LEU A 77 -5.74 2.37 -4.05
CA LEU A 77 -5.30 1.21 -3.26
C LEU A 77 -5.76 -0.12 -3.91
N MET A 78 -6.99 -0.22 -4.39
CA MET A 78 -7.49 -1.43 -5.05
C MET A 78 -6.76 -1.69 -6.36
N GLU A 79 -6.53 -0.67 -7.19
CA GLU A 79 -5.75 -0.77 -8.41
C GLU A 79 -4.32 -1.23 -8.14
N PHE A 80 -3.66 -0.64 -7.13
CA PHE A 80 -2.33 -1.02 -6.70
C PHE A 80 -2.27 -2.48 -6.21
N ARG A 81 -3.23 -2.92 -5.39
CA ARG A 81 -3.36 -4.33 -4.97
C ARG A 81 -3.61 -5.26 -6.15
N GLY A 82 -4.35 -4.81 -7.16
CA GLY A 82 -4.59 -5.53 -8.41
C GLY A 82 -3.32 -5.81 -9.22
N GLN A 83 -2.24 -5.02 -9.02
CA GLN A 83 -0.94 -5.26 -9.64
C GLN A 83 -0.10 -6.34 -8.94
N TYR A 84 -0.60 -6.91 -7.84
CA TYR A 84 0.12 -7.95 -7.12
C TYR A 84 0.35 -9.18 -8.00
N ASN A 85 1.62 -9.50 -8.22
CA ASN A 85 2.04 -10.74 -8.84
C ASN A 85 3.13 -11.38 -7.97
N LYS A 86 3.01 -12.68 -7.69
CA LYS A 86 4.01 -13.42 -6.89
C LYS A 86 5.39 -13.44 -7.55
N ARG A 87 5.46 -13.29 -8.87
CA ARG A 87 6.68 -13.45 -9.67
C ARG A 87 7.32 -12.14 -10.11
N ASN A 88 6.54 -11.06 -10.19
CA ASN A 88 7.01 -9.77 -10.69
C ASN A 88 6.95 -8.71 -9.59
N PRO A 89 7.94 -7.80 -9.49
CA PRO A 89 7.82 -6.64 -8.62
C PRO A 89 6.61 -5.78 -9.01
N ILE A 90 5.95 -5.19 -8.03
CA ILE A 90 4.85 -4.26 -8.29
C ILE A 90 5.42 -3.01 -8.97
N PRO A 91 4.79 -2.48 -10.03
CA PRO A 91 5.24 -1.26 -10.67
C PRO A 91 5.26 -0.09 -9.69
N LYS A 92 6.40 0.58 -9.58
CA LYS A 92 6.57 1.74 -8.68
C LYS A 92 5.55 2.85 -8.96
N VAL A 93 5.18 3.05 -10.22
CA VAL A 93 4.15 4.03 -10.62
C VAL A 93 2.80 3.75 -9.95
N SER A 94 2.41 2.48 -9.82
CA SER A 94 1.16 2.09 -9.15
C SER A 94 1.24 2.32 -7.64
N GLU A 95 2.39 2.04 -7.03
CA GLU A 95 2.66 2.34 -5.61
C GLU A 95 2.59 3.85 -5.34
N ASP A 96 3.26 4.64 -6.17
CA ASP A 96 3.33 6.10 -6.04
C ASP A 96 1.95 6.74 -6.24
N ASN A 97 1.14 6.27 -7.20
CA ASN A 97 -0.23 6.74 -7.38
C ASN A 97 -1.09 6.50 -6.13
N ALA A 98 -1.04 5.29 -5.55
CA ALA A 98 -1.77 4.98 -4.33
C ALA A 98 -1.33 5.88 -3.16
N LYS A 99 -0.01 6.06 -2.98
CA LYS A 99 0.52 6.96 -1.95
C LYS A 99 0.08 8.41 -2.15
N ILE A 100 0.10 8.93 -3.38
CA ILE A 100 -0.33 10.30 -3.67
C ILE A 100 -1.81 10.49 -3.29
N LYS A 101 -2.69 9.56 -3.67
CA LYS A 101 -4.12 9.66 -3.36
C LYS A 101 -4.40 9.56 -1.86
N ILE A 102 -3.70 8.67 -1.15
CA ILE A 102 -3.78 8.58 0.31
C ILE A 102 -3.25 9.86 0.97
N ASN A 103 -2.14 10.42 0.49
CA ASN A 103 -1.57 11.66 1.02
C ASN A 103 -2.50 12.87 0.77
N GLN A 104 -3.19 12.93 -0.37
CA GLN A 104 -4.20 13.96 -0.63
C GLN A 104 -5.36 13.86 0.37
N TYR A 105 -5.82 12.64 0.66
CA TYR A 105 -6.86 12.39 1.65
C TYR A 105 -6.43 12.80 3.07
N VAL A 106 -5.23 12.38 3.50
CA VAL A 106 -4.66 12.78 4.80
C VAL A 106 -4.44 14.29 4.88
N SER A 107 -3.94 14.92 3.82
CA SER A 107 -3.71 16.38 3.79
C SER A 107 -5.01 17.15 3.94
N TYR A 108 -6.10 16.68 3.32
CA TYR A 108 -7.41 17.30 3.49
C TYR A 108 -7.95 17.12 4.92
N LEU A 109 -7.80 15.95 5.52
CA LEU A 109 -8.14 15.72 6.94
C LEU A 109 -7.37 16.66 7.87
N ASN A 110 -6.05 16.78 7.68
CA ASN A 110 -5.22 17.70 8.46
C ASN A 110 -5.65 19.16 8.28
N ALA A 111 -6.03 19.57 7.07
CA ALA A 111 -6.53 20.92 6.81
C ALA A 111 -7.88 21.21 7.51
N LEU A 112 -8.66 20.18 7.81
CA LEU A 112 -9.88 20.27 8.62
C LEU A 112 -9.60 20.22 10.14
N GLY A 113 -8.33 20.16 10.54
CA GLY A 113 -7.92 20.05 11.95
C GLY A 113 -7.96 18.63 12.52
N ALA A 114 -8.31 17.63 11.70
CA ALA A 114 -8.19 16.23 12.07
C ALA A 114 -6.73 15.80 11.96
N THR A 115 -5.96 16.01 13.03
CA THR A 115 -4.56 15.59 13.10
C THR A 115 -4.43 14.39 14.03
N SER A 116 -3.77 13.32 13.58
CA SER A 116 -3.42 12.24 14.49
C SER A 116 -2.40 12.76 15.51
N ALA A 117 -2.70 12.64 16.81
CA ALA A 117 -1.72 12.91 17.87
C ALA A 117 -0.48 12.00 17.76
N THR A 118 -0.55 10.94 16.96
CA THR A 118 0.59 10.19 16.46
C THR A 118 1.33 10.96 15.37
N LYS A 119 2.47 11.55 15.75
CA LYS A 119 3.55 12.02 14.89
C LYS A 119 4.02 10.91 13.94
N ASN A 120 3.33 10.68 12.83
CA ASN A 120 3.93 10.08 11.66
C ASN A 120 3.97 11.17 10.59
N THR A 121 4.95 12.06 10.78
CA THR A 121 5.51 12.88 9.72
C THR A 121 5.78 11.95 8.52
N PHE A 122 4.97 12.09 7.48
CA PHE A 122 5.30 11.68 6.12
C PHE A 122 6.46 12.57 5.61
N THR A 123 7.59 12.58 6.31
CA THR A 123 8.82 13.22 5.86
C THR A 123 9.65 12.17 5.16
N GLY A 124 9.69 12.25 3.83
CA GLY A 124 10.49 11.38 2.98
C GLY A 124 9.94 11.37 1.55
N PHE A 125 9.95 12.54 0.91
CA PHE A 125 9.97 12.65 -0.54
C PHE A 125 11.42 12.55 -1.02
#